data_AF-A0A965XYF2-F1
#
_entry.id   AF-A0A965XYF2-F1
#
_cell.length_a   1.000
_cell.length_b   1.000
_cell.length_c   1.000
_cell.angle_alpha   90.00
_cell.angle_beta   90.00
_cell.angle_gamma   90.00
#
_symmetry.space_group_name_H-M   'P 1'
#
loop_
_entity.id
_entity.type
_entity.pdbx_description
1 polymer ?
#
loop_
_entity_poly.entity_id
_entity_poly.type
_entity_poly.pdbx_seq_one_letter_code
_entity_poly.pdbx_strand_id
1 'polypeptide(L)'
;MTDPHQSDNRLLDFKPGEQQTVQFELDGETVIIRQEWSHDDVLARLQLTFSLKMPQRFAVRVFIPDDSLNACAALNGHFLLGWFAADPRPDIPELVRSHCAEDGHSVTPLRPGYWQTINFRWQTDDRLVVYLVRGPQDEA
;
A
#
# COMPACT_ATOMS: atom_id res chain seq x y z
N MET A 1 37.86 -9.76 6.08
CA MET A 1 36.79 -10.74 5.85
C MET A 1 35.51 -10.07 6.31
N THR A 2 34.79 -9.44 5.39
CA THR A 2 33.51 -8.77 5.65
C THR A 2 32.39 -9.78 5.48
N ASP A 3 31.50 -9.82 6.47
CA ASP A 3 30.36 -10.73 6.58
C ASP A 3 29.35 -10.48 5.42
N PRO A 4 29.02 -11.47 4.57
CA PRO A 4 28.17 -11.27 3.39
C PRO A 4 26.66 -11.26 3.69
N HIS A 5 26.24 -11.26 4.95
CA HIS A 5 24.82 -11.31 5.35
C HIS A 5 24.35 -10.12 6.18
N GLN A 6 24.82 -8.92 5.86
CA GLN A 6 24.08 -7.72 6.24
C GLN A 6 22.88 -7.58 5.29
N SER A 7 21.84 -8.39 5.52
CA SER A 7 20.52 -8.12 4.97
C SER A 7 20.07 -6.79 5.58
N ASP A 8 20.33 -5.69 4.87
CA ASP A 8 19.89 -4.36 5.23
C ASP A 8 18.36 -4.41 5.18
N ASN A 9 17.75 -4.76 6.32
CA ASN A 9 16.33 -4.99 6.47
C ASN A 9 15.61 -3.64 6.54
N ARG A 10 15.90 -2.78 5.57
CA ARG A 10 15.33 -1.44 5.44
C ARG A 10 13.85 -1.60 5.18
N LEU A 11 13.07 -1.37 6.22
CA LEU A 11 11.65 -1.12 6.07
C LEU A 11 11.51 0.25 5.40
N LEU A 12 10.95 0.26 4.20
CA LEU A 12 10.73 1.47 3.42
C LEU A 12 9.33 2.00 3.71
N ASP A 13 9.27 3.15 4.34
CA ASP A 13 8.03 3.75 4.81
C ASP A 13 7.46 4.73 3.77
N PHE A 14 6.20 4.56 3.40
CA PHE A 14 5.47 5.40 2.45
C PHE A 14 4.20 5.94 3.10
N LYS A 15 4.00 7.25 2.99
CA LYS A 15 2.84 7.96 3.55
C LYS A 15 1.97 8.56 2.44
N PRO A 16 0.64 8.44 2.55
CA PRO A 16 -0.31 9.24 1.80
C PRO A 16 0.00 10.74 1.81
N GLY A 17 -0.32 11.44 0.73
CA GLY A 17 -0.14 12.90 0.61
C GLY A 17 1.21 13.35 0.04
N GLU A 18 2.19 12.44 -0.06
CA GLU A 18 3.51 12.75 -0.61
C GLU A 18 3.63 12.26 -2.07
N GLN A 19 4.45 12.95 -2.86
CA GLN A 19 4.99 12.41 -4.11
C GLN A 19 6.50 12.35 -3.95
N GLN A 20 7.06 11.16 -4.11
CA GLN A 20 8.48 10.95 -3.86
C GLN A 20 9.06 9.83 -4.71
N THR A 21 10.37 9.87 -4.92
CA THR A 21 11.13 8.76 -5.49
C THR A 21 12.17 8.33 -4.48
N VAL A 22 12.11 7.08 -4.05
CA VAL A 22 13.09 6.47 -3.16
C VAL A 22 14.02 5.62 -4.01
N GLN A 23 15.32 5.85 -3.85
CA GLN A 23 16.37 5.06 -4.50
C GLN A 23 17.30 4.48 -3.43
N PHE A 24 17.57 3.19 -3.52
CA PHE A 24 18.50 2.50 -2.64
C PHE A 24 19.19 1.35 -3.37
N GLU A 25 20.25 0.81 -2.78
CA GLU A 25 20.93 -0.39 -3.27
C GLU A 25 20.54 -1.60 -2.42
N LEU A 26 20.27 -2.71 -3.08
CA LEU A 26 20.00 -4.00 -2.45
C LEU A 26 20.66 -5.10 -3.29
N ASP A 27 21.49 -5.92 -2.65
CA ASP A 27 22.30 -6.96 -3.30
C ASP A 27 23.14 -6.45 -4.48
N GLY A 28 23.66 -5.22 -4.38
CA GLY A 28 24.48 -4.59 -5.42
C GLY A 28 23.71 -4.08 -6.64
N GLU A 29 22.38 -4.08 -6.59
CA GLU A 29 21.52 -3.56 -7.65
C GLU A 29 20.73 -2.34 -7.15
N THR A 30 20.52 -1.37 -8.05
CA THR A 30 19.72 -0.18 -7.74
C THR A 30 18.23 -0.52 -7.80
N VAL A 31 17.52 -0.20 -6.72
CA VAL A 31 16.05 -0.26 -6.63
C VAL A 31 15.51 1.16 -6.61
N ILE A 32 14.53 1.44 -7.45
CA ILE A 32 13.83 2.73 -7.51
C ILE A 32 12.34 2.47 -7.27
N ILE A 33 11.75 3.20 -6.33
CA ILE A 33 10.33 3.17 -6.03
C ILE A 33 9.78 4.58 -6.21
N ARG A 34 8.83 4.74 -7.14
CA ARG A 34 8.11 5.99 -7.34
C ARG A 34 6.79 5.93 -6.61
N GLN A 35 6.58 6.88 -5.71
CA GLN A 35 5.32 7.11 -5.03
C GLN A 35 4.55 8.21 -5.74
N GLU A 36 3.30 7.91 -6.09
CA GLU A 36 2.33 8.87 -6.61
C GLU A 36 1.11 8.90 -5.69
N TRP A 37 0.58 10.11 -5.50
CA TRP A 37 -0.60 10.36 -4.69
C TRP A 37 -1.63 11.11 -5.52
N SER A 38 -2.87 10.60 -5.50
CA SER A 38 -4.02 11.23 -6.15
C SER A 38 -5.25 11.02 -5.28
N HIS A 39 -6.17 11.98 -5.25
CA HIS A 39 -7.43 11.81 -4.53
C HIS A 39 -8.56 12.60 -5.19
N ASP A 40 -9.78 12.18 -4.90
CA ASP A 40 -11.02 12.94 -5.06
C ASP A 40 -11.70 13.10 -3.69
N ASP A 41 -12.99 13.43 -3.68
CA ASP A 41 -13.77 13.68 -2.47
C ASP A 41 -14.04 12.41 -1.64
N VAL A 42 -14.03 11.24 -2.28
CA VAL A 42 -14.42 9.96 -1.66
C VAL A 42 -13.20 9.04 -1.52
N LEU A 43 -12.31 9.06 -2.50
CA LEU A 43 -11.24 8.09 -2.66
C LEU A 43 -9.89 8.77 -2.83
N ALA A 44 -8.94 8.28 -2.06
CA ALA A 44 -7.53 8.57 -2.19
C ALA A 44 -6.78 7.33 -2.70
N ARG A 45 -5.69 7.55 -3.42
CA ARG A 45 -4.87 6.50 -4.02
C ARG A 45 -3.40 6.81 -3.81
N LEU A 46 -2.73 5.93 -3.07
CA LEU A 46 -1.28 5.84 -3.01
C LEU A 46 -0.82 4.76 -3.98
N GLN A 47 0.00 5.11 -4.95
CA GLN A 47 0.56 4.18 -5.91
C GLN A 47 2.08 4.12 -5.75
N LEU A 48 2.62 2.91 -5.57
CA LEU A 48 4.05 2.63 -5.61
C LEU A 48 4.37 1.85 -6.89
N THR A 49 5.22 2.43 -7.74
CA THR A 49 5.71 1.79 -8.96
C THR A 49 7.18 1.44 -8.80
N PHE A 50 7.51 0.19 -9.09
CA PHE A 50 8.81 -0.40 -8.83
C PHE A 50 9.64 -0.50 -10.10
N SER A 51 10.92 -0.13 -10.02
CA SER A 51 11.90 -0.25 -11.11
C SER A 51 13.16 -0.90 -10.58
N LEU A 52 13.41 -2.14 -11.02
CA LEU A 52 14.50 -3.01 -10.60
C LEU A 52 15.11 -3.76 -11.79
N LYS A 53 16.43 -3.88 -11.84
CA LYS A 53 17.08 -4.68 -12.89
C LYS A 53 16.75 -6.18 -12.79
N MET A 54 16.60 -6.71 -11.57
CA MET A 54 16.20 -8.10 -11.32
C MET A 54 15.16 -8.16 -10.19
N PRO A 55 14.28 -9.19 -10.17
CA PRO A 55 13.28 -9.32 -9.11
C PRO A 55 13.90 -9.59 -7.73
N GLN A 56 13.53 -8.79 -6.73
CA GLN A 56 14.10 -8.82 -5.38
C GLN A 56 13.02 -8.88 -4.29
N ARG A 57 13.34 -9.52 -3.15
CA ARG A 57 12.42 -9.64 -2.02
C ARG A 57 12.76 -8.62 -0.94
N PHE A 58 11.82 -7.73 -0.64
CA PHE A 58 11.92 -6.79 0.47
C PHE A 58 10.53 -6.32 0.88
N ALA A 59 10.45 -5.71 2.07
CA ALA A 59 9.20 -5.21 2.62
C ALA A 59 9.08 -3.69 2.44
N VAL A 60 7.89 -3.24 2.06
CA VAL A 60 7.48 -1.85 2.14
C VAL A 60 6.46 -1.70 3.26
N ARG A 61 6.36 -0.50 3.83
CA ARG A 61 5.37 -0.15 4.84
C ARG A 61 4.56 1.02 4.34
N VAL A 62 3.24 0.89 4.39
CA VAL A 62 2.32 1.96 4.04
C VAL A 62 1.58 2.40 5.30
N PHE A 63 1.57 3.69 5.57
CA PHE A 63 0.77 4.23 6.66
C PHE A 63 -0.69 4.37 6.22
N ILE A 64 -1.62 3.86 7.03
CA ILE A 64 -3.05 4.08 6.84
C ILE A 64 -3.47 5.25 7.74
N PRO A 65 -3.89 6.39 7.18
CA PRO A 65 -4.27 7.57 7.95
C PRO A 65 -5.39 7.30 8.95
N ASP A 66 -5.37 8.00 10.08
CA ASP A 66 -6.39 7.86 11.15
C ASP A 66 -7.81 8.20 10.68
N ASP A 67 -7.93 9.10 9.71
CA ASP A 67 -9.19 9.54 9.10
C ASP A 67 -9.67 8.63 7.95
N SER A 68 -8.94 7.55 7.67
CA SER A 68 -9.36 6.59 6.64
C SER A 68 -10.59 5.83 7.12
N LEU A 69 -11.71 6.05 6.44
CA LEU A 69 -12.92 5.26 6.66
C LEU A 69 -12.79 3.86 6.13
N ASN A 70 -11.95 3.63 5.12
CA ASN A 70 -11.67 2.31 4.56
C ASN A 70 -10.32 2.28 3.84
N ALA A 71 -9.71 1.10 3.74
CA ALA A 71 -8.53 0.89 2.92
C ALA A 71 -8.56 -0.49 2.25
N CYS A 72 -8.07 -0.55 1.01
CA CYS A 72 -7.73 -1.81 0.35
C CYS A 72 -6.41 -1.67 -0.41
N ALA A 73 -5.75 -2.81 -0.64
CA ALA A 73 -4.52 -2.85 -1.44
C ALA A 73 -4.69 -3.80 -2.64
N ALA A 74 -4.18 -3.38 -3.78
CA ALA A 74 -4.10 -4.19 -4.99
C ALA A 74 -2.67 -4.17 -5.54
N LEU A 75 -2.24 -5.27 -6.13
CA LEU A 75 -0.95 -5.41 -6.82
C LEU A 75 -1.22 -5.79 -8.27
N ASN A 76 -0.71 -4.99 -9.20
CA ASN A 76 -0.85 -5.21 -10.64
C ASN A 76 -2.33 -5.35 -11.06
N GLY A 77 -3.23 -4.63 -10.39
CA GLY A 77 -4.68 -4.68 -10.62
C GLY A 77 -5.39 -5.85 -9.93
N HIS A 78 -4.68 -6.75 -9.26
CA HIS A 78 -5.25 -7.84 -8.48
C HIS A 78 -5.37 -7.47 -7.01
N PHE A 79 -6.54 -7.73 -6.43
CA PHE A 79 -6.79 -7.47 -5.01
C PHE A 79 -5.88 -8.30 -4.11
N LEU A 80 -5.25 -7.66 -3.13
CA LEU A 80 -4.35 -8.30 -2.16
C LEU A 80 -4.96 -8.36 -0.76
N LEU A 81 -5.37 -7.20 -0.24
CA LEU A 81 -5.80 -7.03 1.14
C LEU A 81 -7.08 -6.20 1.15
N GLY A 82 -8.12 -6.76 1.75
CA GLY A 82 -9.48 -6.24 1.74
C GLY A 82 -9.96 -5.65 3.04
N TRP A 83 -11.15 -5.06 2.99
CA TRP A 83 -11.80 -4.27 4.03
C TRP A 83 -12.53 -5.07 5.13
N PHE A 84 -12.89 -4.41 6.25
CA PHE A 84 -13.58 -4.93 7.44
C PHE A 84 -14.94 -4.32 7.85
N ALA A 85 -15.36 -3.12 7.41
CA ALA A 85 -16.63 -2.55 7.87
C ALA A 85 -17.85 -3.19 7.21
N ALA A 86 -18.87 -3.30 8.05
CA ALA A 86 -20.11 -4.00 7.78
C ALA A 86 -20.98 -3.36 6.68
N ASP A 87 -20.80 -2.05 6.41
CA ASP A 87 -21.64 -1.32 5.45
C ASP A 87 -20.81 -0.28 4.65
N PRO A 88 -20.26 -0.64 3.47
CA PRO A 88 -19.55 0.31 2.62
C PRO A 88 -20.53 1.31 1.99
N ARG A 89 -20.21 2.61 2.04
CA ARG A 89 -21.02 3.66 1.40
C ARG A 89 -21.28 3.36 -0.10
N PRO A 90 -22.45 3.72 -0.63
CA PRO A 90 -22.86 3.40 -2.01
C PRO A 90 -22.10 4.16 -3.09
N ASP A 91 -21.29 5.15 -2.73
CA ASP A 91 -20.41 5.93 -3.62
C ASP A 91 -18.98 5.37 -3.72
N ILE A 92 -18.62 4.36 -2.92
CA ILE A 92 -17.30 3.72 -2.96
C ILE A 92 -17.21 2.79 -4.18
N PRO A 93 -16.13 2.80 -4.99
CA PRO A 93 -16.01 1.89 -6.14
C PRO A 93 -16.08 0.40 -5.75
N GLU A 94 -16.68 -0.43 -6.61
CA GLU A 94 -16.88 -1.87 -6.37
C GLU A 94 -15.57 -2.63 -6.07
N LEU A 95 -14.46 -2.23 -6.71
CA LEU A 95 -13.12 -2.77 -6.44
C LEU A 95 -12.72 -2.68 -4.95
N VAL A 96 -13.19 -1.66 -4.24
CA VAL A 96 -12.92 -1.40 -2.82
C VAL A 96 -13.94 -2.10 -1.91
N ARG A 97 -15.05 -2.61 -2.47
CA ARG A 97 -16.10 -3.33 -1.73
C ARG A 97 -15.83 -4.83 -1.55
N SER A 98 -14.78 -5.37 -2.19
CA SER A 98 -14.52 -6.81 -2.30
C SER A 98 -14.38 -7.52 -0.94
N HIS A 99 -15.18 -8.59 -0.81
CA HIS A 99 -15.51 -9.35 0.39
C HIS A 99 -14.41 -10.32 0.85
N CYS A 100 -13.80 -10.06 2.01
CA CYS A 100 -13.23 -11.13 2.85
C CYS A 100 -14.30 -11.56 3.86
N ALA A 101 -15.40 -12.15 3.39
CA ALA A 101 -16.48 -12.62 4.24
C ALA A 101 -16.78 -14.09 3.93
N GLU A 102 -15.81 -14.98 4.11
CA GLU A 102 -16.13 -16.42 4.14
C GLU A 102 -16.85 -16.81 5.45
N ASP A 103 -16.63 -16.08 6.55
CA ASP A 103 -17.17 -16.46 7.88
C ASP A 103 -17.78 -15.30 8.69
N GLY A 104 -18.23 -14.22 8.03
CA GLY A 104 -18.89 -13.10 8.72
C GLY A 104 -17.96 -12.24 9.61
N HIS A 105 -16.66 -12.54 9.64
CA HIS A 105 -15.64 -11.77 10.32
C HIS A 105 -14.50 -11.43 9.34
N SER A 106 -14.54 -10.24 8.76
CA SER A 106 -13.37 -9.74 8.04
C SER A 106 -12.36 -9.18 9.04
N VAL A 107 -11.19 -9.79 9.12
CA VAL A 107 -10.03 -9.25 9.83
C VAL A 107 -9.02 -8.78 8.79
N THR A 108 -8.88 -7.46 8.65
CA THR A 108 -7.81 -6.88 7.83
C THR A 108 -6.72 -6.27 8.70
N PRO A 109 -5.46 -6.35 8.26
CA PRO A 109 -4.37 -5.64 8.91
C PRO A 109 -4.31 -4.15 8.51
N LEU A 110 -5.10 -3.70 7.51
CA LEU A 110 -5.19 -2.30 7.04
C LEU A 110 -6.03 -1.42 7.99
N ARG A 111 -5.59 -1.25 9.23
CA ARG A 111 -6.30 -0.45 10.24
C ARG A 111 -5.89 1.04 10.18
N PRO A 112 -6.83 1.99 10.26
CA PRO A 112 -6.52 3.42 10.42
C PRO A 112 -5.58 3.66 11.61
N GLY A 113 -4.56 4.50 11.39
CA GLY A 113 -3.52 4.83 12.37
C GLY A 113 -2.36 3.83 12.43
N TYR A 114 -2.39 2.74 11.65
CA TYR A 114 -1.36 1.71 11.68
C TYR A 114 -0.56 1.66 10.38
N TRP A 115 0.66 1.15 10.51
CA TRP A 115 1.49 0.81 9.37
C TRP A 115 1.19 -0.60 8.90
N GLN A 116 0.91 -0.75 7.61
CA GLN A 116 0.81 -2.04 6.96
C GLN A 116 2.14 -2.41 6.30
N THR A 117 2.75 -3.51 6.75
CA THR A 117 3.90 -4.11 6.06
C THR A 117 3.43 -5.01 4.92
N ILE A 118 4.01 -4.83 3.73
CA ILE A 118 3.71 -5.55 2.51
C ILE A 118 5.02 -6.10 1.96
N ASN A 119 5.15 -7.43 1.94
CA ASN A 119 6.38 -8.11 1.56
C ASN A 119 6.14 -9.02 0.35
N PHE A 120 6.82 -8.73 -0.75
CA PHE A 120 6.76 -9.51 -1.98
C PHE A 120 8.14 -9.69 -2.56
N ARG A 121 8.24 -10.58 -3.55
CA ARG A 121 9.34 -10.54 -4.52
C ARG A 121 8.92 -9.56 -5.62
N TRP A 122 9.33 -8.31 -5.47
CA TRP A 122 9.06 -7.23 -6.41
C TRP A 122 9.83 -7.39 -7.70
N GLN A 123 9.25 -6.92 -8.80
CA GLN A 123 9.86 -6.86 -10.12
C GLN A 123 9.58 -5.49 -10.76
N THR A 124 10.28 -5.19 -11.86
CA THR A 124 10.01 -3.96 -12.63
C THR A 124 8.56 -3.91 -13.08
N ASP A 125 8.00 -2.70 -13.05
CA ASP A 125 6.63 -2.35 -13.39
C ASP A 125 5.56 -2.93 -12.45
N ASP A 126 5.97 -3.61 -11.38
CA ASP A 126 5.04 -3.91 -10.29
C ASP A 126 4.43 -2.59 -9.80
N ARG A 127 3.14 -2.66 -9.52
CA ARG A 127 2.33 -1.53 -9.10
C ARG A 127 1.49 -1.92 -7.90
N LEU A 128 1.93 -1.50 -6.73
CA LEU A 128 1.14 -1.58 -5.51
C LEU A 128 0.27 -0.33 -5.42
N VAL A 129 -1.03 -0.52 -5.31
CA VAL A 129 -2.00 0.56 -5.14
C VAL A 129 -2.73 0.37 -3.83
N VAL A 130 -2.62 1.34 -2.92
CA VAL A 130 -3.42 1.41 -1.71
C VAL A 130 -4.50 2.46 -1.91
N TYR A 131 -5.74 2.01 -1.91
CA TYR A 131 -6.92 2.84 -1.96
C TYR A 131 -7.34 3.17 -0.53
N LEU A 132 -7.66 4.44 -0.28
CA LEU A 132 -8.09 4.94 1.02
C LEU A 132 -9.42 5.67 0.83
N VAL A 133 -10.48 5.19 1.48
CA VAL A 133 -11.76 5.89 1.49
C VAL A 133 -11.71 6.95 2.58
N ARG A 134 -12.11 8.16 2.23
CA ARG A 134 -12.09 9.31 3.13
C ARG A 134 -13.49 9.59 3.68
N GLY A 135 -13.55 10.17 4.87
CA GLY A 135 -14.78 10.72 5.41
C GLY A 135 -15.26 11.93 4.61
N PRO A 136 -16.55 12.31 4.74
CA PRO A 136 -16.97 13.64 4.31
C PRO A 136 -16.03 14.65 4.96
N GLN A 137 -15.48 15.58 4.17
CA GLN A 137 -14.84 16.74 4.75
C GLN A 137 -15.96 17.62 5.30
N ASP A 138 -16.25 17.51 6.59
CA ASP A 138 -17.04 18.54 7.25
C ASP A 138 -16.26 19.85 7.10
N GLU A 139 -16.81 20.79 6.33
CA GLU A 139 -16.30 22.16 6.25
C GLU A 139 -16.30 22.73 7.67
N ALA A 140 -15.12 22.89 8.25
CA ALA A 140 -14.91 23.59 9.51
C ALA A 140 -14.94 25.12 9.31
#